data_AF-A0A382J3R4-F1
#
_entry.id   AF-A0A382J3R4-F1
#
_cell.length_a   1.000
_cell.length_b   1.000
_cell.length_c   1.000
_cell.angle_alpha   90.00
_cell.angle_beta   90.00
_cell.angle_gamma   90.00
#
_symmetry.space_group_name_H-M   'P 1'
#
loop_
_entity.id
_entity.type
_entity.pdbx_description
1 polymer ?
#
loop_
_entity_poly.entity_id
_entity_poly.type
_entity_poly.pdbx_seq_one_letter_code
_entity_poly.pdbx_strand_id
1 'polypeptide(L)'
;YSLTPEVRSQNIRVPIMSVSANIHGRDILWPWLNKHWKKLVRKFGVGNPLANRIVASIGPVINDKQEKEVRNFFKKNPMPGTERILEQTLERVRIRSKFLRRVKKEFT
;
A
#
# COMPACT_ATOMS: atom_id res chain seq x y z
N TYR A 1 -2.18 -10.79 13.13
CA TYR A 1 -3.41 -10.36 13.81
C TYR A 1 -4.53 -9.94 12.85
N SER A 2 -4.33 -9.07 11.85
CA SER A 2 -5.44 -8.49 11.03
C SER A 2 -6.35 -9.49 10.30
N LEU A 3 -5.87 -10.71 10.03
CA LEU A 3 -6.54 -11.73 9.23
C LEU A 3 -7.17 -12.86 10.06
N THR A 4 -7.14 -12.75 11.38
CA THR A 4 -7.79 -13.72 12.28
C THR A 4 -9.31 -13.48 12.32
N PRO A 5 -10.14 -14.46 12.70
CA PRO A 5 -11.60 -14.30 12.78
C PRO A 5 -12.05 -13.21 13.75
N GLU A 6 -11.28 -12.92 14.79
CA GLU A 6 -11.63 -11.99 15.88
C GLU A 6 -11.56 -10.53 15.43
N VAL A 7 -10.78 -10.23 14.39
CA VAL A 7 -10.67 -8.88 13.84
C VAL A 7 -11.81 -8.63 12.85
N ARG A 8 -12.73 -7.72 13.18
CA ARG A 8 -13.82 -7.30 12.27
C ARG A 8 -13.28 -6.65 10.99
N SER A 9 -14.02 -6.75 9.89
CA SER A 9 -13.60 -6.30 8.55
C SER A 9 -13.23 -4.81 8.50
N GLN A 10 -13.97 -3.96 9.22
CA GLN A 10 -13.70 -2.53 9.33
C GLN A 10 -12.38 -2.20 10.05
N ASN A 11 -11.88 -3.09 10.91
CA ASN A 11 -10.71 -2.87 11.75
C ASN A 11 -9.41 -3.36 11.10
N ILE A 12 -9.48 -4.10 9.99
CA ILE A 12 -8.31 -4.63 9.27
C ILE A 12 -7.32 -3.51 8.90
N ARG A 13 -7.83 -2.32 8.56
CA ARG A 13 -7.01 -1.18 8.15
C ARG A 13 -6.07 -0.69 9.25
N VAL A 14 -6.44 -0.83 10.52
CA VAL A 14 -5.72 -0.21 11.65
C VAL A 14 -4.27 -0.66 11.70
N PRO A 15 -3.96 -1.97 11.83
CA PRO A 15 -2.57 -2.43 11.83
C PRO A 15 -1.84 -2.18 10.50
N ILE A 16 -2.53 -2.23 9.36
CA ILE A 16 -1.93 -1.94 8.04
C ILE A 16 -1.42 -0.49 8.01
N MET A 17 -2.24 0.45 8.45
CA MET A 17 -1.88 1.86 8.52
C MET A 17 -0.76 2.13 9.53
N SER A 18 -0.79 1.46 10.69
CA SER A 18 0.27 1.57 11.70
C SER A 18 1.62 1.10 11.16
N VAL A 19 1.66 -0.04 10.44
CA VAL A 19 2.91 -0.53 9.82
C VAL A 19 3.34 0.39 8.68
N SER A 20 2.41 0.91 7.87
CA SER A 20 2.71 1.85 6.78
C SER A 20 3.40 3.13 7.27
N ALA A 21 2.99 3.64 8.44
CA ALA A 21 3.57 4.83 9.06
C ALA A 21 4.93 4.56 9.74
N ASN A 22 5.31 3.29 9.93
CA ASN A 22 6.55 2.93 10.60
C ASN A 22 7.74 2.92 9.61
N ILE A 23 8.91 3.39 10.07
CA ILE A 23 10.18 3.38 9.33
C ILE A 23 10.54 1.98 8.81
N HIS A 24 10.34 0.95 9.64
CA HIS A 24 10.59 -0.45 9.30
C HIS A 24 9.48 -1.08 8.46
N GLY A 25 8.39 -0.35 8.19
CA GLY A 25 7.27 -0.83 7.39
C GLY A 25 7.61 -1.14 5.94
N ARG A 26 8.70 -0.56 5.40
CA ARG A 26 9.14 -0.75 4.01
C ARG A 26 9.36 -2.21 3.65
N ASP A 27 10.07 -2.93 4.53
CA ASP A 27 10.45 -4.32 4.27
C ASP A 27 9.36 -5.32 4.66
N ILE A 28 8.30 -4.86 5.32
CA ILE A 28 7.26 -5.71 5.91
C ILE A 28 5.96 -5.61 5.10
N LEU A 29 5.48 -4.39 4.88
CA LEU A 29 4.09 -4.19 4.51
C LEU A 29 3.80 -4.62 3.06
N TRP A 30 4.63 -4.21 2.10
CA TRP A 30 4.39 -4.53 0.70
C TRP A 30 4.46 -6.05 0.41
N PRO A 31 5.50 -6.79 0.87
CA PRO A 31 5.53 -8.25 0.74
C PRO A 31 4.34 -8.93 1.40
N TRP A 32 3.94 -8.47 2.60
CA TRP A 32 2.80 -9.02 3.33
C TRP A 32 1.48 -8.78 2.60
N LEU A 33 1.25 -7.57 2.08
CA LEU A 33 0.07 -7.24 1.28
C LEU A 33 0.00 -8.13 0.04
N ASN A 34 1.11 -8.28 -0.69
CA ASN A 34 1.17 -9.11 -1.89
C ASN A 34 0.79 -10.57 -1.58
N LYS A 35 1.39 -11.16 -0.54
CA LYS A 35 1.15 -12.54 -0.10
C LYS A 35 -0.29 -12.79 0.35
N HIS A 36 -0.93 -11.81 1.01
CA HIS A 36 -2.22 -12.00 1.66
C HIS A 36 -3.41 -11.31 0.99
N TRP A 37 -3.20 -10.68 -0.17
CA TRP A 37 -4.19 -9.85 -0.85
C TRP A 37 -5.55 -10.51 -1.04
N LYS A 38 -5.58 -11.73 -1.60
CA LYS A 38 -6.83 -12.47 -1.84
C LYS A 38 -7.62 -12.70 -0.54
N LYS A 39 -6.93 -12.93 0.59
CA LYS A 39 -7.58 -13.10 1.90
C LYS A 39 -8.12 -11.77 2.43
N LEU A 40 -7.39 -10.67 2.21
CA LEU A 40 -7.83 -9.33 2.56
C LEU A 40 -9.09 -8.93 1.79
N VAL A 41 -9.07 -9.05 0.46
CA VAL A 41 -10.20 -8.70 -0.41
C VAL A 41 -11.46 -9.48 -0.03
N ARG A 42 -11.34 -10.79 0.23
CA ARG A 42 -12.47 -11.60 0.72
C ARG A 42 -13.02 -11.12 2.07
N LYS A 43 -12.18 -10.56 2.93
CA LYS A 43 -12.57 -10.15 4.28
C LYS A 43 -13.20 -8.75 4.32
N PHE A 44 -12.70 -7.78 3.55
CA PHE A 44 -13.28 -6.44 3.50
C PHE A 44 -14.32 -6.26 2.39
N GLY A 45 -14.36 -7.13 1.37
CA GLY A 45 -15.32 -7.12 0.27
C GLY A 45 -14.93 -6.22 -0.91
N VAL A 46 -15.36 -6.59 -2.12
CA VAL A 46 -15.15 -5.78 -3.33
C VAL A 46 -16.03 -4.52 -3.26
N GLY A 47 -15.52 -3.38 -3.74
CA GLY A 47 -16.23 -2.09 -3.68
C GLY A 47 -16.23 -1.41 -2.31
N ASN A 48 -15.60 -2.00 -1.28
CA ASN A 48 -15.53 -1.38 0.04
C ASN A 48 -14.60 -0.15 0.04
N PRO A 49 -15.03 1.03 0.52
CA PRO A 49 -14.18 2.22 0.64
C PRO A 49 -12.88 2.03 1.43
N LEU A 50 -12.81 1.01 2.29
CA LEU A 50 -11.58 0.63 3.01
C LEU A 50 -10.44 0.26 2.05
N ALA A 51 -10.74 -0.27 0.86
CA ALA A 51 -9.74 -0.64 -0.13
C ALA A 51 -8.90 0.57 -0.53
N ASN A 52 -9.51 1.75 -0.66
CA ASN A 52 -8.79 3.00 -0.95
C ASN A 52 -7.72 3.31 0.11
N ARG A 53 -8.04 3.11 1.39
CA ARG A 53 -7.07 3.35 2.48
C ARG A 53 -5.93 2.34 2.46
N ILE A 54 -6.24 1.08 2.13
CA ILE A 54 -5.23 0.02 2.01
C ILE A 54 -4.31 0.29 0.81
N VAL A 55 -4.85 0.65 -0.35
CA VAL A 55 -4.04 0.99 -1.54
C VAL A 55 -3.16 2.21 -1.25
N ALA A 56 -3.70 3.26 -0.62
CA ALA A 56 -2.92 4.44 -0.25
C ALA A 56 -1.77 4.13 0.73
N SER A 57 -1.94 3.13 1.61
CA SER A 57 -0.92 2.72 2.59
C SER A 57 0.35 2.11 1.95
N ILE A 58 0.30 1.75 0.68
CA ILE A 58 1.46 1.28 -0.07
C ILE A 58 2.46 2.42 -0.31
N GLY A 59 1.97 3.65 -0.52
CA GLY A 59 2.80 4.79 -0.89
C GLY A 59 3.97 5.06 0.07
N PRO A 60 3.75 5.09 1.39
CA PRO A 60 4.81 5.29 2.35
C PRO A 60 5.91 4.22 2.34
N VAL A 61 5.58 2.99 1.95
CA VAL A 61 6.46 1.82 2.12
C VAL A 61 7.22 1.40 0.85
N ILE A 62 6.91 1.99 -0.31
CA ILE A 62 7.61 1.70 -1.57
C ILE A 62 8.43 2.90 -2.09
N ASN A 63 9.35 2.63 -3.01
CA ASN A 63 10.02 3.67 -3.79
C ASN A 63 9.64 3.61 -5.28
N ASP A 64 10.12 4.59 -6.05
CA ASP A 64 9.80 4.72 -7.48
C ASP A 64 10.30 3.56 -8.34
N LYS A 65 11.35 2.83 -7.93
CA LYS A 65 11.82 1.63 -8.64
C LYS A 65 10.82 0.47 -8.57
N GLN A 66 9.96 0.43 -7.55
CA GLN A 66 8.96 -0.62 -7.35
C GLN A 66 7.64 -0.35 -8.07
N GLU A 67 7.49 0.79 -8.74
CA GLU A 67 6.22 1.17 -9.37
C GLU A 67 5.72 0.13 -10.38
N LYS A 68 6.61 -0.39 -11.24
CA LYS A 68 6.24 -1.39 -12.26
C LYS A 68 5.69 -2.66 -11.63
N GLU A 69 6.28 -3.09 -10.51
CA GLU A 69 5.84 -4.25 -9.74
C GLU A 69 4.42 -4.03 -9.19
N VAL A 70 4.18 -2.88 -8.57
CA VAL A 70 2.88 -2.53 -7.98
C VAL A 70 1.80 -2.44 -9.05
N ARG A 71 2.08 -1.82 -10.20
CA ARG A 71 1.15 -1.79 -11.35
C ARG A 71 0.81 -3.18 -11.84
N ASN A 72 1.81 -4.04 -12.01
CA ASN A 72 1.60 -5.42 -12.45
C ASN A 72 0.79 -6.23 -11.43
N PHE A 73 1.00 -5.98 -10.14
CA PHE A 73 0.22 -6.59 -9.08
C PHE A 73 -1.27 -6.25 -9.17
N PHE A 74 -1.63 -4.97 -9.33
CA PHE A 74 -3.03 -4.55 -9.44
C PHE A 74 -3.66 -4.90 -10.80
N LYS A 75 -2.88 -5.04 -11.87
CA LYS A 75 -3.35 -5.65 -13.12
C LYS A 75 -3.76 -7.11 -12.94
N LYS A 76 -2.97 -7.88 -12.18
CA LYS A 76 -3.25 -9.30 -11.87
C LYS A 76 -4.32 -9.49 -10.80
N ASN A 77 -4.50 -8.50 -9.93
CA ASN A 77 -5.46 -8.53 -8.83
C ASN A 77 -6.31 -7.24 -8.85
N PRO A 78 -7.23 -7.09 -9.83
CA PRO A 78 -8.03 -5.88 -9.95
C PRO A 78 -8.82 -5.61 -8.68
N MET A 79 -8.90 -4.33 -8.30
CA MET A 79 -9.73 -3.85 -7.20
C MET A 79 -10.51 -2.63 -7.70
N PRO A 80 -11.67 -2.85 -8.34
CA PRO A 80 -12.48 -1.79 -8.93
C PRO A 80 -12.79 -0.67 -7.93
N GLY A 81 -12.66 0.56 -8.39
CA GLY A 81 -12.91 1.77 -7.59
C GLY A 81 -11.67 2.30 -6.85
N THR A 82 -10.52 1.64 -6.99
CA THR A 82 -9.25 2.08 -6.38
C THR A 82 -8.25 2.66 -7.38
N GLU A 83 -8.56 2.64 -8.68
CA GLU A 83 -7.65 3.02 -9.77
C GLU A 83 -7.11 4.44 -9.58
N ARG A 84 -7.99 5.41 -9.28
CA ARG A 84 -7.60 6.79 -9.01
C ARG A 84 -6.64 6.89 -7.81
N ILE A 85 -6.89 6.11 -6.76
CA ILE A 85 -6.05 6.12 -5.55
C ILE A 85 -4.70 5.47 -5.85
N LEU A 86 -4.67 4.40 -6.65
CA LEU A 86 -3.43 3.78 -7.11
C LEU A 86 -2.56 4.80 -7.86
N GLU A 87 -3.11 5.51 -8.84
CA GLU A 87 -2.36 6.53 -9.59
C GLU A 87 -1.86 7.66 -8.68
N GLN A 88 -2.71 8.19 -7.80
CA GLN A 88 -2.29 9.22 -6.85
C GLN A 88 -1.20 8.74 -5.89
N THR A 89 -1.26 7.48 -5.47
CA THR A 89 -0.27 6.87 -4.59
C THR A 89 1.07 6.75 -5.28
N LEU A 90 1.09 6.24 -6.52
CA LEU A 90 2.30 6.09 -7.32
C LEU A 90 2.92 7.45 -7.68
N GLU A 91 2.09 8.46 -7.97
CA GLU A 91 2.58 9.81 -8.22
C GLU A 91 3.28 10.40 -6.97
N ARG A 92 2.67 10.25 -5.79
CA ARG A 92 3.30 10.67 -4.52
C ARG A 92 4.62 9.95 -4.27
N VAL A 93 4.72 8.67 -4.62
CA VAL A 93 5.96 7.88 -4.50
C VAL A 93 7.06 8.45 -5.39
N ARG A 94 6.74 8.80 -6.64
CA ARG A 94 7.70 9.44 -7.56
C ARG A 94 8.18 10.78 -7.04
N ILE A 95 7.26 11.65 -6.61
CA ILE A 95 7.56 12.98 -6.05
C ILE A 95 8.48 12.84 -4.84
N ARG A 96 8.10 11.98 -3.87
CA ARG A 96 8.89 11.73 -2.66
C ARG A 96 10.28 11.19 -2.98
N SER A 97 10.38 10.24 -3.91
CA SER A 97 11.67 9.64 -4.27
C SER A 97 12.60 10.65 -4.94
N LYS A 98 12.07 11.51 -5.81
CA LYS A 98 12.82 12.63 -6.40
C LYS A 98 13.27 13.64 -5.35
N PHE A 99 12.39 14.01 -4.42
CA PHE A 99 12.70 14.92 -3.33
C PHE A 99 13.83 14.38 -2.45
N LEU A 100 13.73 13.13 -1.98
CA LEU A 100 14.77 12.51 -1.15
C LEU A 100 16.12 12.44 -1.86
N ARG A 101 16.15 12.17 -3.17
CA ARG A 101 17.40 12.19 -3.95
C ARG A 101 18.01 13.59 -4.06
N ARG A 102 17.19 14.64 -4.18
CA ARG A 102 17.67 16.03 -4.21
C ARG A 102 18.26 16.42 -2.85
N VAL A 103 17.49 16.23 -1.79
CA VAL A 103 17.92 16.52 -0.41
C VAL A 103 19.21 15.77 -0.10
N LYS A 104 19.31 14.47 -0.42
CA LYS A 104 20.54 13.71 -0.17
C LYS A 104 21.78 14.37 -0.80
N LYS A 105 21.67 14.97 -1.98
CA LYS A 105 22.80 15.67 -2.65
C LYS A 105 23.18 16.99 -1.98
N GLU A 106 22.28 17.63 -1.24
CA GLU A 106 22.57 18.87 -0.51
C GLU A 106 23.28 18.60 0.83
N PHE A 107 23.12 17.40 1.37
CA PHE A 107 23.71 16.95 2.65
C PHE A 107 24.80 15.87 2.47
N THR A 108 25.28 15.66 1.24
CA THR A 108 26.46 14.84 0.92
C THR A 108 27.50 15.74 0.29
#